data_AF-A0A3D2CBD6-F1
#
_entry.id   AF-A0A3D2CBD6-F1
#
_cell.length_a   1.000
_cell.length_b   1.000
_cell.length_c   1.000
_cell.angle_alpha   90.00
_cell.angle_beta   90.00
_cell.angle_gamma   90.00
#
_symmetry.space_group_name_H-M   'P 1'
#
loop_
_entity.id
_entity.type
_entity.pdbx_description
1 polymer ?
#
loop_
_entity_poly.entity_id
_entity_poly.type
_entity_poly.pdbx_seq_one_letter_code
_entity_poly.pdbx_strand_id
1 'polypeptide(L)'
;MRPLNLWRFTLVAPAVLAACGVDSSKDPSVGVDGLSEYVDEDADGFTSQEDCNDSDPAVNPAGTEICDGIDNNCDGVIDEGVTDPFWPDMDGDGFGDMDAPAVDACAPPANHSNNANDCNDADSAYNPAAIEDDCTDPNDYNCDGSV
;
A
#
# COMPACT_ATOMS: atom_id res chain seq x y z
N MET A 1 -5.06 59.80 -37.62
CA MET A 1 -3.93 60.41 -36.89
C MET A 1 -4.42 60.90 -35.54
N ARG A 2 -3.60 60.64 -34.52
CA ARG A 2 -3.58 61.18 -33.14
C ARG A 2 -4.26 60.36 -32.02
N PRO A 3 -3.59 60.25 -30.85
CA PRO A 3 -3.52 59.02 -30.06
C PRO A 3 -3.98 59.18 -28.60
N LEU A 4 -4.09 58.02 -27.94
CA LEU A 4 -3.87 57.67 -26.52
C LEU A 4 -4.07 58.75 -25.44
N ASN A 5 -4.90 58.43 -24.43
CA ASN A 5 -4.57 58.79 -23.07
C ASN A 5 -5.12 57.77 -22.05
N LEU A 6 -4.19 57.05 -21.41
CA LEU A 6 -4.41 56.24 -20.22
C LEU A 6 -4.74 57.14 -19.04
N TRP A 7 -5.83 56.87 -18.32
CA TRP A 7 -6.03 57.37 -16.96
C TRP A 7 -6.11 56.17 -16.01
N ARG A 8 -5.12 56.13 -15.13
CA ARG A 8 -4.88 55.10 -14.12
C ARG A 8 -6.03 55.04 -13.12
N PHE A 9 -6.60 53.86 -12.92
CA PHE A 9 -7.42 53.56 -11.75
C PHE A 9 -6.50 53.32 -10.56
N THR A 10 -6.53 54.20 -9.57
CA THR A 10 -5.99 53.92 -8.24
C THR A 10 -7.07 53.20 -7.43
N LEU A 11 -7.00 51.87 -7.39
CA LEU A 11 -7.74 51.04 -6.45
C LEU A 11 -7.01 51.09 -5.10
N VAL A 12 -7.61 51.75 -4.11
CA VAL A 12 -7.21 51.61 -2.70
C VAL A 12 -8.03 50.46 -2.14
N ALA A 13 -7.42 49.27 -2.02
CA ALA A 13 -7.98 48.18 -1.24
C ALA A 13 -7.59 48.38 0.24
N PRO A 14 -8.54 48.50 1.19
CA PRO A 14 -8.21 48.39 2.60
C PRO A 14 -7.80 46.94 2.90
N ALA A 15 -6.74 46.82 3.69
CA ALA A 15 -6.11 45.58 4.08
C ALA A 15 -7.13 44.52 4.53
N VAL A 16 -7.04 43.35 3.90
CA VAL A 16 -7.67 42.12 4.34
C VAL A 16 -7.03 41.76 5.68
N LEU A 17 -7.74 41.95 6.80
CA LEU A 17 -7.43 41.25 8.04
C LEU A 17 -7.99 39.81 7.91
N ALA A 18 -7.33 39.02 7.06
CA ALA A 18 -7.36 37.58 7.21
C ALA A 18 -6.37 37.30 8.32
N ALA A 19 -6.86 36.92 9.49
CA ALA A 19 -6.03 36.18 10.42
C ALA A 19 -5.69 34.85 9.72
N CYS A 20 -4.53 34.80 9.06
CA CYS A 20 -3.82 33.56 8.92
C CYS A 20 -3.26 33.21 10.31
N GLY A 21 -4.15 32.73 11.19
CA GLY A 21 -3.73 31.93 12.33
C GLY A 21 -3.29 30.57 11.79
N VAL A 22 -2.12 30.55 11.15
CA VAL A 22 -1.28 29.36 11.15
C VAL A 22 -0.26 29.64 12.23
N ASP A 23 -0.46 29.08 13.41
CA ASP A 23 0.70 28.56 14.09
C ASP A 23 0.51 27.06 14.19
N SER A 24 1.08 26.39 13.21
CA SER A 24 1.23 24.94 13.12
C SER A 24 2.26 24.41 14.13
N SER A 25 2.40 25.03 15.32
CA SER A 25 3.35 24.60 16.37
C SER A 25 2.87 23.39 17.18
N LYS A 26 2.25 22.42 16.50
CA LYS A 26 2.26 21.03 16.95
C LYS A 26 3.40 20.24 16.29
N ASP A 27 4.46 20.93 15.90
CA ASP A 27 5.76 20.34 15.57
C ASP A 27 6.81 20.89 16.57
N PRO A 28 7.23 20.09 17.57
CA PRO A 28 8.33 20.42 18.46
C PRO A 28 9.71 19.96 17.93
N SER A 29 9.91 19.80 16.62
CA SER A 29 11.24 19.47 16.05
C SER A 29 12.29 20.60 16.15
N VAL A 30 11.99 21.69 16.86
CA VAL A 30 13.00 22.70 17.24
C VAL A 30 13.16 22.77 18.77
N GLY A 31 13.88 21.79 19.29
CA GLY A 31 14.61 21.90 20.55
C GLY A 31 15.95 22.56 20.30
N VAL A 32 15.95 23.89 20.33
CA VAL A 32 17.06 24.69 20.83
C VAL A 32 17.69 23.99 22.06
N ASP A 33 19.02 23.89 22.11
CA ASP A 33 19.79 23.61 23.34
C ASP A 33 19.98 22.13 23.76
N GLY A 34 20.34 21.24 22.82
CA GLY A 34 21.31 20.17 23.10
C GLY A 34 20.90 19.00 24.01
N LEU A 35 19.64 18.60 24.05
CA LEU A 35 19.17 17.34 24.67
C LEU A 35 18.07 16.68 23.81
N SER A 36 18.43 16.17 22.64
CA SER A 36 17.54 15.46 21.70
C SER A 36 17.82 13.95 21.72
N GLU A 37 17.28 13.21 22.67
CA GLU A 37 17.53 11.76 22.72
C GLU A 37 16.48 10.93 22.01
N TYR A 38 15.31 11.50 21.69
CA TYR A 38 14.18 10.77 21.10
C TYR A 38 13.50 11.66 20.06
N VAL A 39 13.83 11.40 18.81
CA VAL A 39 13.24 12.04 17.62
C VAL A 39 12.00 11.24 17.23
N ASP A 40 11.05 11.95 16.63
CA ASP A 40 9.88 11.44 15.91
C ASP A 40 10.11 11.89 14.47
N GLU A 41 10.75 11.04 13.66
CA GLU A 41 11.24 11.43 12.31
C GLU A 41 10.15 11.33 11.24
N ASP A 42 9.17 10.44 11.40
CA ASP A 42 8.06 10.28 10.45
C ASP A 42 6.75 10.97 10.85
N ALA A 43 6.70 11.58 12.04
CA ALA A 43 5.59 12.37 12.57
C ALA A 43 4.29 11.60 12.76
N ASP A 44 4.37 10.31 13.10
CA ASP A 44 3.20 9.47 13.39
C ASP A 44 2.68 9.60 14.83
N GLY A 45 3.43 10.31 15.69
CA GLY A 45 3.10 10.59 17.08
C GLY A 45 3.75 9.65 18.10
N PHE A 46 4.59 8.73 17.64
CA PHE A 46 5.48 7.92 18.44
C PHE A 46 6.92 8.44 18.28
N THR A 47 7.78 8.13 19.25
CA THR A 47 9.21 8.49 19.16
C THR A 47 10.01 7.22 18.97
N SER A 48 11.24 7.35 18.46
CA SER A 48 12.27 6.29 18.38
C SER A 48 12.51 5.39 19.62
N GLN A 49 11.89 5.64 20.79
CA GLN A 49 11.87 4.65 21.90
C GLN A 49 10.79 3.60 21.79
N GLU A 50 9.64 3.98 21.25
CA GLU A 50 8.43 3.17 21.17
C GLU A 50 8.21 2.68 19.73
N ASP A 51 8.67 3.48 18.77
CA ASP A 51 8.63 3.18 17.36
C ASP A 51 9.83 2.32 16.94
N CYS A 52 9.53 1.13 16.42
CA CYS A 52 10.50 0.18 15.90
C CYS A 52 11.06 0.58 14.53
N ASN A 53 10.41 1.51 13.82
CA ASN A 53 10.85 2.13 12.57
C ASN A 53 10.38 3.59 12.46
N ASP A 54 11.09 4.49 13.16
CA ASP A 54 10.92 5.97 13.19
C ASP A 54 11.06 6.69 11.82
N SER A 55 11.11 5.95 10.72
CA SER A 55 11.17 6.46 9.35
C SER A 55 9.98 6.04 8.49
N ASP A 56 9.05 5.24 9.04
CA ASP A 56 7.86 4.75 8.37
C ASP A 56 6.62 4.92 9.28
N PRO A 57 5.75 5.90 8.99
CA PRO A 57 4.62 6.24 9.85
C PRO A 57 3.51 5.16 9.85
N ALA A 58 3.69 4.07 9.10
CA ALA A 58 2.82 2.89 9.13
C ALA A 58 3.29 1.82 10.13
N VAL A 59 4.51 1.93 10.67
CA VAL A 59 5.13 0.94 11.56
C VAL A 59 5.33 1.58 12.93
N ASN A 60 4.43 1.33 13.87
CA ASN A 60 4.44 1.96 15.21
C ASN A 60 3.51 1.24 16.19
N PRO A 61 3.50 1.55 17.50
CA PRO A 61 2.64 0.89 18.49
C PRO A 61 1.11 0.86 18.21
N ALA A 62 0.61 1.66 17.26
CA ALA A 62 -0.79 1.65 16.82
C ALA A 62 -0.98 1.12 15.38
N GLY A 63 0.09 0.62 14.76
CA GLY A 63 0.09 0.02 13.44
C GLY A 63 -0.84 -1.19 13.36
N THR A 64 -1.29 -1.49 12.14
CA THR A 64 -2.09 -2.69 11.87
C THR A 64 -1.17 -3.72 11.22
N GLU A 65 -1.13 -4.91 11.80
CA GLU A 65 -0.40 -6.04 11.20
C GLU A 65 -0.93 -6.33 9.80
N ILE A 66 0.00 -6.66 8.90
CA ILE A 66 -0.24 -7.19 7.57
C ILE A 66 0.84 -8.24 7.28
N CYS A 67 0.59 -9.16 6.34
CA CYS A 67 1.56 -10.18 5.98
C CYS A 67 2.69 -9.65 5.08
N ASP A 68 3.56 -8.82 5.64
CA ASP A 68 4.71 -8.22 4.96
C ASP A 68 6.06 -8.62 5.58
N GLY A 69 6.04 -9.37 6.69
CA GLY A 69 7.23 -9.81 7.42
C GLY A 69 7.83 -8.71 8.30
N ILE A 70 7.08 -7.64 8.57
CA ILE A 70 7.42 -6.54 9.46
C ILE A 70 6.51 -6.63 10.69
N ASP A 71 7.05 -6.28 11.86
CA ASP A 71 6.24 -6.03 13.06
C ASP A 71 5.65 -4.62 12.91
N ASN A 72 4.44 -4.51 12.32
CA ASN A 72 3.86 -3.21 11.98
C ASN A 72 3.38 -2.48 13.24
N ASN A 73 3.07 -3.21 14.31
CA ASN A 73 2.55 -2.64 15.55
C ASN A 73 3.59 -2.53 16.69
N CYS A 74 4.85 -2.85 16.41
CA CYS A 74 5.98 -2.81 17.33
C CYS A 74 5.77 -3.56 18.66
N ASP A 75 4.96 -4.64 18.69
CA ASP A 75 4.73 -5.44 19.90
C ASP A 75 5.79 -6.55 20.13
N GLY A 76 6.70 -6.72 19.17
CA GLY A 76 7.79 -7.69 19.17
C GLY A 76 7.43 -9.04 18.55
N VAL A 77 6.23 -9.19 17.98
CA VAL A 77 5.82 -10.32 17.16
C VAL A 77 5.66 -9.82 15.71
N ILE A 78 5.96 -10.70 14.75
CA ILE A 78 5.85 -10.36 13.33
C ILE A 78 4.59 -11.07 12.80
N ASP A 79 3.76 -10.30 12.08
CA ASP A 79 2.57 -10.75 11.38
C ASP A 79 1.55 -11.51 12.27
N GLU A 80 1.34 -11.09 13.52
CA GLU A 80 0.42 -11.79 14.42
C GLU A 80 -1.06 -11.47 14.16
N GLY A 81 -1.89 -12.52 14.25
CA GLY A 81 -3.34 -12.36 14.08
C GLY A 81 -3.79 -12.08 12.64
N VAL A 82 -2.87 -12.09 11.67
CA VAL A 82 -3.14 -11.92 10.25
C VAL A 82 -2.80 -13.17 9.44
N THR A 83 -3.54 -13.37 8.36
CA THR A 83 -3.35 -14.45 7.40
C THR A 83 -3.92 -14.05 6.05
N ASP A 84 -3.29 -14.51 4.98
CA ASP A 84 -3.78 -14.49 3.61
C ASP A 84 -4.15 -15.90 3.13
N PRO A 85 -5.09 -16.02 2.18
CA PRO A 85 -5.47 -17.31 1.61
C PRO A 85 -4.46 -17.76 0.53
N PHE A 86 -4.12 -19.05 0.55
CA PHE A 86 -3.27 -19.70 -0.45
C PHE A 86 -3.92 -20.99 -0.99
N TRP A 87 -3.91 -21.19 -2.30
CA TRP A 87 -4.49 -22.34 -3.00
C TRP A 87 -3.38 -23.28 -3.47
N PRO A 88 -3.60 -24.62 -3.46
CA PRO A 88 -2.65 -25.57 -4.04
C PRO A 88 -2.27 -25.18 -5.47
N ASP A 89 -0.99 -25.25 -5.79
CA ASP A 89 -0.39 -24.98 -7.11
C ASP A 89 0.39 -26.24 -7.49
N MET A 90 -0.29 -27.22 -8.10
CA MET A 90 0.25 -28.57 -8.33
C MET A 90 1.16 -28.64 -9.56
N ASP A 91 1.00 -27.77 -10.54
CA ASP A 91 1.84 -27.72 -11.74
C ASP A 91 2.94 -26.66 -11.70
N GLY A 92 2.88 -25.71 -10.76
CA GLY A 92 3.92 -24.74 -10.47
C GLY A 92 3.94 -23.53 -11.40
N ASP A 93 2.80 -23.17 -12.00
CA ASP A 93 2.69 -22.04 -12.92
C ASP A 93 2.44 -20.69 -12.22
N GLY A 94 2.17 -20.72 -10.92
CA GLY A 94 1.93 -19.55 -10.08
C GLY A 94 0.46 -19.18 -9.91
N PHE A 95 -0.46 -19.99 -10.41
CA PHE A 95 -1.88 -19.95 -10.10
C PHE A 95 -2.22 -21.20 -9.28
N GLY A 96 -3.25 -21.08 -8.44
CA GLY A 96 -3.68 -22.19 -7.59
C GLY A 96 -5.10 -22.61 -7.93
N ASP A 97 -5.38 -23.88 -7.67
CA ASP A 97 -6.64 -24.57 -7.96
C ASP A 97 -7.87 -23.78 -7.49
N MET A 98 -8.66 -23.26 -8.44
CA MET A 98 -9.86 -22.49 -8.13
C MET A 98 -10.96 -23.30 -7.46
N ASP A 99 -10.94 -24.62 -7.61
CA ASP A 99 -11.92 -25.55 -7.06
C ASP A 99 -11.48 -26.12 -5.69
N ALA A 100 -10.23 -25.90 -5.29
CA ALA A 100 -9.72 -26.29 -3.99
C ALA A 100 -10.00 -25.24 -2.89
N PRO A 101 -10.17 -25.67 -1.63
CA PRO A 101 -10.20 -24.74 -0.51
C PRO A 101 -8.81 -24.11 -0.29
N ALA A 102 -8.79 -22.81 0.01
CA ALA A 102 -7.59 -22.13 0.46
C ALA A 102 -7.13 -22.62 1.84
N VAL A 103 -5.83 -22.49 2.09
CA VAL A 103 -5.20 -22.56 3.40
C VAL A 103 -4.77 -21.16 3.81
N ASP A 104 -5.19 -20.73 5.00
CA ASP A 104 -4.77 -19.45 5.58
C ASP A 104 -3.35 -19.56 6.15
N ALA A 105 -2.47 -18.68 5.70
CA ALA A 105 -1.09 -18.57 6.19
C ALA A 105 -0.61 -17.13 5.98
N CYS A 106 0.57 -16.77 6.50
CA CYS A 106 1.14 -15.45 6.22
C CYS A 106 2.20 -15.45 5.12
N ALA A 107 2.80 -16.62 4.89
CA ALA A 107 3.65 -16.89 3.74
C ALA A 107 3.09 -18.09 2.98
N PRO A 108 3.27 -18.15 1.64
CA PRO A 108 2.77 -19.26 0.84
C PRO A 108 3.34 -20.59 1.35
N PRO A 109 2.48 -21.56 1.72
CA PRO A 109 2.91 -22.92 1.96
C PRO A 109 3.58 -23.51 0.70
N ALA A 110 4.34 -24.58 0.87
CA ALA A 110 4.96 -25.25 -0.28
C ALA A 110 3.89 -25.70 -1.29
N ASN A 111 4.13 -25.44 -2.58
CA ASN A 111 3.21 -25.73 -3.69
C ASN A 111 1.84 -25.06 -3.52
N HIS A 112 1.82 -23.79 -3.11
CA HIS A 112 0.59 -23.00 -3.08
C HIS A 112 0.85 -21.60 -3.66
N SER A 113 -0.17 -21.05 -4.33
CA SER A 113 -0.21 -19.70 -4.85
C SER A 113 -1.21 -18.83 -4.06
N ASN A 114 -0.96 -17.52 -3.98
CA ASN A 114 -1.93 -16.54 -3.47
C ASN A 114 -2.96 -16.12 -4.53
N ASN A 115 -2.97 -16.77 -5.68
CA ASN A 115 -3.86 -16.47 -6.80
C ASN A 115 -4.68 -17.71 -7.17
N ALA A 116 -5.96 -17.71 -6.82
CA ALA A 116 -6.87 -18.85 -6.93
C ALA A 116 -7.40 -19.16 -8.33
N ASN A 117 -6.77 -18.67 -9.40
CA ASN A 117 -7.43 -18.60 -10.71
C ASN A 117 -6.96 -19.69 -11.70
N ASP A 118 -6.57 -20.87 -11.22
CA ASP A 118 -6.22 -22.00 -12.09
C ASP A 118 -7.45 -22.89 -12.35
N CYS A 119 -7.83 -23.07 -13.63
CA CYS A 119 -8.97 -23.92 -14.03
C CYS A 119 -8.59 -25.38 -14.29
N ASN A 120 -7.30 -25.70 -14.33
CA ASN A 120 -6.76 -27.05 -14.36
C ASN A 120 -5.34 -27.10 -13.74
N ASP A 121 -5.29 -27.17 -12.41
CA ASP A 121 -4.08 -27.20 -11.56
C ASP A 121 -3.11 -28.37 -11.82
N ALA A 122 -3.44 -29.26 -12.77
CA ALA A 122 -2.57 -30.33 -13.22
C ALA A 122 -1.83 -30.01 -14.53
N ASP A 123 -2.10 -28.86 -15.15
CA ASP A 123 -1.55 -28.46 -16.45
C ASP A 123 -1.35 -26.93 -16.56
N SER A 124 -0.08 -26.53 -16.45
CA SER A 124 0.42 -25.15 -16.50
C SER A 124 0.06 -24.34 -17.76
N ALA A 125 -0.63 -24.94 -18.72
CA ALA A 125 -1.21 -24.25 -19.87
C ALA A 125 -2.57 -23.59 -19.58
N TYR A 126 -3.20 -23.89 -18.44
CA TYR A 126 -4.58 -23.50 -18.11
C TYR A 126 -4.62 -22.48 -16.97
N ASN A 127 -4.33 -21.22 -17.27
CA ASN A 127 -4.33 -20.14 -16.29
C ASN A 127 -4.55 -18.77 -16.95
N PRO A 128 -4.90 -17.71 -16.20
CA PRO A 128 -5.17 -16.36 -16.70
C PRO A 128 -4.05 -15.69 -17.51
N ALA A 129 -2.81 -16.18 -17.43
CA ALA A 129 -1.72 -15.67 -18.26
C ALA A 129 -1.57 -16.41 -19.59
N ALA A 130 -2.31 -17.50 -19.81
CA ALA A 130 -2.32 -18.23 -21.07
C ALA A 130 -2.92 -17.41 -22.22
N ILE A 131 -2.47 -17.71 -23.44
CA ILE A 131 -2.90 -17.01 -24.66
C ILE A 131 -3.82 -17.93 -25.46
N GLU A 132 -5.00 -17.42 -25.82
CA GLU A 132 -5.95 -18.08 -26.70
C GLU A 132 -5.92 -17.46 -28.10
N ASP A 133 -5.04 -17.98 -28.95
CA ASP A 133 -4.89 -17.49 -30.33
C ASP A 133 -5.83 -18.19 -31.32
N ASP A 134 -6.33 -19.39 -31.00
CA ASP A 134 -7.21 -20.19 -31.86
C ASP A 134 -8.64 -20.29 -31.30
N CYS A 135 -9.50 -19.37 -31.72
CA CYS A 135 -10.93 -19.36 -31.35
C CYS A 135 -11.76 -20.51 -31.97
N THR A 136 -11.11 -21.54 -32.52
CA THR A 136 -11.76 -22.79 -32.92
C THR A 136 -11.39 -23.96 -32.01
N ASP A 137 -10.41 -23.79 -31.14
CA ASP A 137 -10.14 -24.70 -30.04
C ASP A 137 -11.23 -24.53 -28.97
N PRO A 138 -11.97 -25.58 -28.60
CA PRO A 138 -12.97 -25.49 -27.54
C PRO A 138 -12.37 -25.44 -26.12
N ASN A 139 -11.05 -25.46 -25.96
CA ASN A 139 -10.39 -25.37 -24.67
C ASN A 139 -10.27 -23.90 -24.21
N ASP A 140 -10.71 -23.65 -22.98
CA ASP A 140 -10.53 -22.38 -22.28
C ASP A 140 -9.18 -22.43 -21.54
N TYR A 141 -8.11 -21.92 -22.16
CA TYR A 141 -6.78 -21.93 -21.56
C TYR A 141 -6.56 -20.75 -20.61
N ASN A 142 -7.24 -19.63 -20.84
CA ASN A 142 -7.04 -18.42 -20.04
C ASN A 142 -7.98 -18.36 -18.81
N CYS A 143 -8.82 -19.37 -18.62
CA CYS A 143 -9.77 -19.51 -17.53
C CYS A 143 -10.73 -18.31 -17.40
N ASP A 144 -11.05 -17.63 -18.52
CA ASP A 144 -11.97 -16.48 -18.52
C ASP A 144 -13.44 -16.86 -18.78
N GLY A 145 -13.69 -18.15 -19.06
CA GLY A 145 -15.00 -18.71 -19.37
C GLY A 145 -15.43 -18.55 -20.82
N SER A 146 -14.55 -18.04 -21.69
CA SER A 146 -14.73 -17.95 -23.15
C SER A 146 -13.98 -19.08 -23.86
N VAL A 147 -14.48 -19.45 -25.04
CA VAL A 147 -13.86 -20.41 -25.98
C VAL A 147 -14.03 -19.90 -27.41
#